data_AF-A0A8X7NG67-F1
#
_entry.id   AF-A0A8X7NG67-F1
#
_cell.length_a   1.000
_cell.length_b   1.000
_cell.length_c   1.000
_cell.angle_alpha   90.00
_cell.angle_beta   90.00
_cell.angle_gamma   90.00
#
_symmetry.space_group_name_H-M   'P 1'
#
loop_
_entity.id
_entity.type
_entity.pdbx_description
1 polymer ?
#
loop_
_entity_poly.entity_id
_entity_poly.type
_entity_poly.pdbx_seq_one_letter_code
_entity_poly.pdbx_strand_id
1 'polypeptide(L)'
;MQGTEPTFFVSLVSGACAGTATDVAFFPIDTIKTRLQAKGGFFRNGGYKGIYRGLGSCVIASAPSASLFFVTYDTVKRKLQPYVSSPNYRHMIAASLGEVMACIVRVPAEVIKQRTQASHMGLTSSWSNFKHIIMNNNQHGGIIRGLYRGWNSTIMREIPFTIIQFPLYEWLKLKAWSSTTDTRLQPVSMGLKGAICGMVAGGVAAALTTPLDVIKTRIMLSNEKVGFVHVISQLIREEGWSSFWKGVVPRTCWISCGGAIFLGCYELVRDEMMRL
;
A
#
# COMPACT_ATOMS: atom_id res chain seq x y z
N MET A 1 -11.00 30.31 -20.70
CA MET A 1 -10.85 29.84 -19.31
C MET A 1 -9.58 29.02 -19.25
N GLN A 2 -8.47 29.66 -18.87
CA GLN A 2 -7.14 29.05 -18.82
C GLN A 2 -7.12 28.00 -17.70
N GLY A 3 -6.74 26.76 -18.02
CA GLY A 3 -6.52 25.71 -17.05
C GLY A 3 -5.31 26.07 -16.19
N THR A 4 -5.56 26.62 -15.01
CA THR A 4 -4.55 26.74 -13.97
C THR A 4 -4.19 25.34 -13.51
N GLU A 5 -2.92 24.94 -13.66
CA GLU A 5 -2.42 23.74 -13.02
C GLU A 5 -2.70 23.83 -11.51
N PRO A 6 -3.20 22.77 -10.86
CA PRO A 6 -3.50 22.82 -9.44
C PRO A 6 -2.22 23.16 -8.69
N THR A 7 -2.25 24.24 -7.91
CA THR A 7 -1.14 24.63 -7.02
C THR A 7 -0.71 23.41 -6.21
N PHE A 8 0.60 23.24 -5.98
CA PHE A 8 1.15 22.13 -5.18
C PHE A 8 0.35 21.88 -3.89
N PHE A 9 -0.09 22.95 -3.23
CA PHE A 9 -0.94 22.91 -2.05
C PHE A 9 -2.30 22.23 -2.28
N VAL A 10 -3.00 22.56 -3.37
CA VAL A 10 -4.28 21.93 -3.74
C VAL A 10 -4.09 20.43 -3.96
N SER A 11 -3.03 20.04 -4.67
CA SER A 11 -2.72 18.62 -4.91
C SER A 11 -2.36 17.87 -3.62
N LEU A 12 -1.63 18.52 -2.72
CA LEU A 12 -1.25 17.96 -1.41
C LEU A 12 -2.48 17.72 -0.54
N VAL A 13 -3.34 18.74 -0.39
CA VAL A 13 -4.56 18.65 0.44
C VAL A 13 -5.54 17.64 -0.16
N SER A 14 -5.78 17.70 -1.46
CA SER A 14 -6.66 16.75 -2.16
C SER A 14 -6.16 15.32 -2.01
N GLY A 15 -4.84 15.10 -2.12
CA GLY A 15 -4.21 13.79 -1.91
C GLY A 15 -4.31 13.28 -0.47
N ALA A 16 -4.11 14.16 0.52
CA ALA A 16 -4.23 13.82 1.92
C ALA A 16 -5.68 13.47 2.32
N CYS A 17 -6.65 14.25 1.84
CA CYS A 17 -8.07 13.99 2.05
C CYS A 17 -8.51 12.69 1.36
N ALA A 18 -8.09 12.47 0.11
CA ALA A 18 -8.35 11.23 -0.63
C ALA A 18 -7.77 9.99 0.05
N GLY A 19 -6.51 10.07 0.49
CA GLY A 19 -5.83 9.00 1.23
C GLY A 19 -6.54 8.70 2.54
N THR A 20 -6.89 9.73 3.31
CA THR A 20 -7.61 9.58 4.58
C THR A 20 -9.01 8.99 4.38
N ALA A 21 -9.75 9.44 3.36
CA ALA A 21 -11.08 8.91 3.04
C ALA A 21 -11.02 7.42 2.66
N THR A 22 -10.01 7.05 1.86
CA THR A 22 -9.75 5.64 1.51
C THR A 22 -9.42 4.83 2.75
N ASP A 23 -8.49 5.32 3.57
CA ASP A 23 -8.11 4.66 4.83
C ASP A 23 -9.31 4.48 5.75
N VAL A 24 -10.16 5.49 5.91
CA VAL A 24 -11.40 5.44 6.73
C VAL A 24 -12.40 4.42 6.19
N ALA A 25 -12.66 4.43 4.88
CA ALA A 25 -13.62 3.52 4.25
C ALA A 25 -13.21 2.05 4.44
N PHE A 26 -11.92 1.78 4.34
CA PHE A 26 -11.37 0.44 4.33
C PHE A 26 -10.87 -0.04 5.71
N PHE A 27 -10.66 0.88 6.65
CA PHE A 27 -10.18 0.57 8.00
C PHE A 27 -10.95 -0.57 8.70
N PRO A 28 -12.29 -0.64 8.59
CA PRO A 28 -13.05 -1.69 9.27
C PRO A 28 -12.68 -3.11 8.85
N ILE A 29 -12.52 -3.31 7.55
CA ILE A 29 -12.18 -4.60 6.97
C ILE A 29 -10.73 -4.97 7.35
N ASP A 30 -9.82 -3.99 7.33
CA ASP A 30 -8.44 -4.15 7.77
C ASP A 30 -8.36 -4.62 9.23
N THR A 31 -9.14 -4.00 10.12
CA THR A 31 -9.18 -4.38 11.54
C THR A 31 -9.77 -5.78 11.74
N ILE A 32 -10.84 -6.13 11.02
CA ILE A 32 -11.44 -7.47 11.09
C ILE A 32 -10.43 -8.53 10.65
N LYS A 33 -9.79 -8.33 9.50
CA LYS A 33 -8.74 -9.22 8.98
C LYS A 33 -7.61 -9.39 9.97
N THR A 34 -7.10 -8.29 10.52
CA THR A 34 -5.99 -8.29 11.49
C THR A 34 -6.36 -9.06 12.77
N ARG A 35 -7.58 -8.89 13.29
CA ARG A 35 -8.05 -9.60 14.51
C ARG A 35 -8.27 -11.09 14.28
N LEU A 36 -8.76 -11.48 13.10
CA LEU A 36 -8.89 -12.88 12.70
C LEU A 36 -7.53 -13.57 12.57
N GLN A 37 -6.53 -12.85 12.06
CA GLN A 37 -5.16 -13.37 11.87
C GLN A 37 -4.31 -13.34 13.15
N ALA A 38 -4.70 -12.56 14.17
CA ALA A 38 -4.00 -12.48 15.45
C ALA A 38 -4.24 -13.71 16.34
N LYS A 39 -3.24 -14.07 17.15
CA LYS A 39 -3.32 -15.20 18.09
C LYS A 39 -4.50 -14.99 19.06
N GLY A 40 -5.32 -16.03 19.26
CA GLY A 40 -6.52 -15.97 20.12
C GLY A 40 -7.85 -15.75 19.39
N GLY A 41 -7.83 -15.40 18.10
CA GLY A 41 -9.04 -15.28 17.27
C GLY A 41 -9.83 -13.97 17.47
N PHE A 42 -10.85 -13.77 16.64
CA PHE A 42 -11.55 -12.50 16.49
C PHE A 42 -12.15 -11.93 17.79
N PHE A 43 -12.87 -12.77 18.55
CA PHE A 43 -13.59 -12.32 19.75
C PHE A 43 -12.65 -11.99 20.92
N ARG A 44 -11.54 -12.72 21.08
CA ARG A 44 -10.54 -12.42 22.12
C ARG A 44 -9.78 -11.12 21.84
N ASN A 45 -9.60 -10.77 20.56
CA ASN A 45 -8.88 -9.56 20.14
C ASN A 45 -9.79 -8.31 20.01
N GLY A 46 -10.94 -8.31 20.68
CA GLY A 46 -11.84 -7.16 20.77
C GLY A 46 -13.07 -7.21 19.86
N GLY A 47 -13.25 -8.28 19.07
CA GLY A 47 -14.45 -8.50 18.25
C GLY A 47 -14.77 -7.31 17.35
N TYR A 48 -15.99 -6.78 17.43
CA TYR A 48 -16.43 -5.58 16.71
C TYR A 48 -16.20 -4.26 17.47
N LYS A 49 -15.62 -4.28 18.67
CA LYS A 49 -15.40 -3.06 19.46
C LYS A 49 -14.15 -2.32 19.00
N GLY A 50 -14.21 -1.00 18.88
CA GLY A 50 -13.05 -0.15 18.59
C GLY A 50 -12.37 -0.48 17.26
N ILE A 51 -13.16 -0.59 16.19
CA ILE A 51 -12.70 -0.97 14.85
C ILE A 51 -11.73 0.06 14.25
N TYR A 52 -11.84 1.34 14.60
CA TYR A 52 -10.97 2.43 14.12
C TYR A 52 -9.69 2.64 14.93
N ARG A 53 -9.39 1.75 15.89
CA ARG A 53 -8.18 1.82 16.70
C ARG A 53 -6.95 1.60 15.82
N GLY A 54 -6.05 2.59 15.76
CA GLY A 54 -4.85 2.54 14.91
C GLY A 54 -4.90 3.46 13.69
N LEU A 55 -6.05 4.07 13.37
CA LEU A 55 -6.20 4.91 12.18
C LEU A 55 -5.26 6.12 12.19
N GLY A 56 -5.11 6.79 13.35
CA GLY A 56 -4.27 7.98 13.48
C GLY A 56 -2.81 7.76 13.08
N SER A 57 -2.23 6.60 13.39
CA SER A 57 -0.84 6.30 12.99
C SER A 57 -0.69 6.10 11.48
N CYS A 58 -1.71 5.58 10.80
CA CYS A 58 -1.71 5.48 9.33
C CYS A 58 -1.80 6.85 8.66
N VAL A 59 -2.75 7.67 9.10
CA VAL A 59 -2.97 9.00 8.51
C VAL A 59 -1.73 9.87 8.63
N ILE A 60 -1.07 9.87 9.79
CA ILE A 60 0.17 10.65 10.02
C ILE A 60 1.30 10.18 9.09
N ALA A 61 1.41 8.87 8.83
CA ALA A 61 2.50 8.31 8.03
C ALA A 61 2.26 8.35 6.51
N SER A 62 1.00 8.53 6.09
CA SER A 62 0.61 8.48 4.67
C SER A 62 1.30 9.57 3.84
N ALA A 63 1.18 10.85 4.22
CA ALA A 63 1.76 11.96 3.46
C ALA A 63 3.31 11.95 3.40
N PRO A 64 4.06 11.68 4.49
CA PRO A 64 5.51 11.59 4.43
C PRO A 64 6.01 10.38 3.62
N SER A 65 5.32 9.23 3.72
CA SER A 65 5.70 8.04 2.93
C SER A 65 5.50 8.25 1.43
N ALA A 66 4.38 8.86 1.03
CA ALA A 66 4.12 9.23 -0.37
C ALA A 66 5.14 10.26 -0.88
N SER A 67 5.46 11.27 -0.07
CA SER A 67 6.48 12.26 -0.43
C SER A 67 7.85 11.62 -0.69
N LEU A 68 8.30 10.72 0.19
CA LEU A 68 9.55 9.99 0.01
C LEU A 68 9.54 9.13 -1.25
N PHE A 69 8.42 8.45 -1.53
CA PHE A 69 8.24 7.67 -2.75
C PHE A 69 8.46 8.54 -3.99
N PHE A 70 7.69 9.62 -4.14
CA PHE A 70 7.70 10.43 -5.37
C PHE A 70 9.01 11.19 -5.56
N VAL A 71 9.59 11.76 -4.50
CA VAL A 71 10.89 12.45 -4.58
C VAL A 71 11.98 11.49 -5.03
N THR A 72 12.02 10.28 -4.46
CA THR A 72 12.99 9.25 -4.83
C THR A 72 12.74 8.78 -6.26
N TYR A 73 11.49 8.50 -6.61
CA TYR A 73 11.08 8.06 -7.93
C TYR A 73 11.52 9.05 -9.02
N ASP A 74 11.23 10.35 -8.86
CA ASP A 74 11.61 11.35 -9.87
C ASP A 74 13.12 11.56 -9.94
N THR A 75 13.81 11.55 -8.80
CA THR A 75 15.27 11.67 -8.76
C THR A 75 15.95 10.50 -9.46
N VAL A 76 15.53 9.27 -9.16
CA VAL A 76 16.08 8.05 -9.76
C VAL A 76 15.76 7.99 -11.26
N LYS A 77 14.53 8.34 -11.66
CA LYS A 77 14.12 8.39 -13.07
C LYS A 77 14.99 9.36 -13.88
N ARG A 78 15.25 10.56 -13.35
CA ARG A 78 16.12 11.57 -14.00
C ARG A 78 17.57 11.07 -14.11
N LYS A 79 18.10 10.45 -13.05
CA LYS A 79 19.47 9.91 -13.04
C LYS A 79 19.65 8.69 -13.92
N LEU A 80 18.63 7.84 -14.10
CA LEU A 80 18.68 6.64 -14.95
C LEU A 80 18.39 6.93 -16.43
N GLN A 81 17.82 8.08 -16.76
CA GLN A 81 17.54 8.49 -18.14
C GLN A 81 18.75 8.34 -19.11
N PRO A 82 19.99 8.72 -18.75
CA PRO A 82 21.14 8.54 -19.63
C PRO A 82 21.67 7.10 -19.72
N TYR A 83 21.34 6.22 -18.76
CA TYR A 83 21.94 4.88 -18.67
C TYR A 83 21.03 3.75 -19.17
N VAL A 84 19.71 3.96 -19.16
CA VAL A 84 18.73 2.91 -19.51
C VAL A 84 17.80 3.42 -20.60
N SER A 85 17.99 2.95 -21.83
CA SER A 85 17.23 3.41 -23.00
C SER A 85 15.74 3.04 -22.93
N SER A 86 15.40 1.87 -22.36
CA SER A 86 14.00 1.44 -22.28
C SER A 86 13.23 2.26 -21.21
N PRO A 87 12.02 2.75 -21.50
CA PRO A 87 11.20 3.45 -20.52
C PRO A 87 10.71 2.53 -19.39
N ASN A 88 10.29 1.29 -19.72
CA ASN A 88 9.72 0.36 -18.74
C ASN A 88 10.70 0.01 -17.62
N TYR A 89 11.95 -0.36 -17.94
CA TYR A 89 12.94 -0.69 -16.90
C TYR A 89 13.28 0.52 -16.03
N ARG A 90 13.30 1.75 -16.59
CA ARG A 90 13.51 2.97 -15.79
C ARG A 90 12.40 3.16 -14.75
N HIS A 91 11.14 3.02 -15.16
CA HIS A 91 10.00 3.14 -14.26
C HIS A 91 10.01 2.07 -13.17
N MET A 92 10.35 0.82 -13.51
CA MET A 92 10.43 -0.28 -12.55
C MET A 92 11.51 -0.06 -11.48
N ILE A 93 12.73 0.35 -11.88
CA ILE A 93 13.84 0.58 -10.95
C ILE A 93 13.55 1.79 -10.07
N ALA A 94 13.07 2.89 -10.66
CA ALA A 94 12.70 4.09 -9.92
C ALA A 94 11.58 3.82 -8.90
N ALA A 95 10.55 3.07 -9.30
CA ALA A 95 9.45 2.69 -8.42
C ALA A 95 9.90 1.79 -7.28
N SER A 96 10.74 0.78 -7.56
CA SER A 96 11.24 -0.14 -6.53
C SER A 96 12.08 0.59 -5.48
N LEU A 97 12.98 1.50 -5.91
CA LEU A 97 13.77 2.32 -4.99
C LEU A 97 12.90 3.30 -4.20
N GLY A 98 11.91 3.93 -4.86
CA GLY A 98 10.96 4.81 -4.19
C GLY A 98 10.17 4.09 -3.10
N GLU A 99 9.76 2.85 -3.35
CA GLU A 99 9.00 2.04 -2.40
C GLU A 99 9.83 1.62 -1.18
N VAL A 100 11.11 1.31 -1.38
CA VAL A 100 12.05 1.05 -0.28
C VAL A 100 12.21 2.29 0.61
N MET A 101 12.30 3.47 0.02
CA MET A 101 12.38 4.74 0.78
C MET A 101 11.08 5.05 1.51
N ALA A 102 9.92 4.81 0.88
CA ALA A 102 8.61 4.97 1.51
C ALA A 102 8.40 4.04 2.71
N CYS A 103 8.94 2.81 2.63
CA CYS A 103 8.88 1.84 3.71
C CYS A 103 9.51 2.37 5.02
N ILE A 104 10.49 3.28 4.96
CA ILE A 104 11.18 3.83 6.15
C ILE A 104 10.17 4.45 7.12
N VAL A 105 9.19 5.18 6.60
CA VAL A 105 8.15 5.82 7.42
C VAL A 105 6.95 4.89 7.60
N ARG A 106 6.59 4.15 6.55
CA ARG A 106 5.39 3.32 6.54
C ARG A 106 5.47 2.12 7.51
N VAL A 107 6.62 1.45 7.59
CA VAL A 107 6.76 0.22 8.39
C VAL A 107 6.57 0.47 9.89
N PRO A 108 7.20 1.48 10.53
CA PRO A 108 6.94 1.80 11.93
C PRO A 108 5.46 2.13 12.22
N ALA A 109 4.82 2.90 11.34
CA ALA A 109 3.41 3.25 11.47
C ALA A 109 2.48 2.04 11.35
N GLU A 110 2.80 1.13 10.44
CA GLU A 110 2.08 -0.13 10.25
C GLU A 110 2.21 -1.05 11.47
N VAL A 111 3.39 -1.14 12.08
CA VAL A 111 3.60 -1.92 13.32
C VAL A 111 2.76 -1.35 14.47
N ILE A 112 2.72 -0.01 14.63
CA ILE A 112 1.90 0.65 15.66
C ILE A 112 0.41 0.38 15.40
N LYS A 113 -0.05 0.55 14.16
CA LYS A 113 -1.43 0.24 13.74
C LYS A 113 -1.80 -1.20 14.08
N GLN A 114 -1.01 -2.18 13.63
CA GLN A 114 -1.32 -3.60 13.80
C GLN A 114 -1.38 -4.00 15.28
N ARG A 115 -0.44 -3.52 16.12
CA ARG A 115 -0.48 -3.78 17.58
C ARG A 115 -1.70 -3.17 18.24
N THR A 116 -2.10 -1.97 17.80
CA THR A 116 -3.29 -1.26 18.29
C THR A 116 -4.59 -1.95 17.87
N GLN A 117 -4.66 -2.50 16.65
CA GLN A 117 -5.81 -3.24 16.14
C GLN A 117 -6.00 -4.61 16.81
N ALA A 118 -4.90 -5.33 17.03
CA ALA A 118 -4.91 -6.66 17.64
C ALA A 118 -5.12 -6.63 19.17
N SER A 119 -5.14 -5.45 19.81
CA SER A 119 -5.31 -5.29 21.27
C SER A 119 -4.38 -6.17 22.11
N HIS A 120 -3.21 -6.54 21.56
CA HIS A 120 -2.35 -7.62 22.08
C HIS A 120 -1.83 -7.40 23.51
N MET A 121 -1.96 -6.18 24.04
CA MET A 121 -1.50 -5.77 25.37
C MET A 121 -2.57 -5.01 26.18
N GLY A 122 -3.83 -4.97 25.72
CA GLY A 122 -4.88 -4.15 26.35
C GLY A 122 -4.74 -2.62 26.14
N LEU A 123 -3.66 -2.16 25.49
CA LEU A 123 -3.47 -0.76 25.11
C LEU A 123 -4.31 -0.43 23.88
N THR A 124 -5.25 0.51 24.06
CA THR A 124 -6.27 0.86 23.04
C THR A 124 -5.88 2.04 22.15
N SER A 125 -4.81 2.77 22.49
CA SER A 125 -4.34 3.96 21.80
C SER A 125 -3.03 3.72 21.04
N SER A 126 -2.91 4.29 19.83
CA SER A 126 -1.69 4.26 19.02
C SER A 126 -0.51 4.90 19.74
N TRP A 127 -0.75 5.99 20.46
CA TRP A 127 0.30 6.71 21.19
C TRP A 127 0.84 5.89 22.36
N SER A 128 -0.05 5.24 23.11
CA SER A 128 0.37 4.39 24.23
C SER A 128 1.13 3.16 23.76
N ASN A 129 0.74 2.56 22.63
CA ASN A 129 1.50 1.47 22.01
C ASN A 129 2.88 1.93 21.51
N PHE A 130 2.97 3.11 20.88
CA PHE A 130 4.24 3.69 20.47
C PHE A 130 5.17 3.95 21.67
N LYS A 131 4.66 4.61 22.71
CA LYS A 131 5.40 4.87 23.94
C LYS A 131 5.84 3.56 24.62
N HIS A 132 4.98 2.55 24.64
CA HIS A 132 5.33 1.23 25.16
C HIS A 132 6.47 0.57 24.37
N ILE A 133 6.49 0.68 23.04
CA ILE A 133 7.61 0.15 22.23
C ILE A 133 8.92 0.86 22.57
N ILE A 134 8.89 2.18 22.79
CA ILE A 134 10.06 2.99 23.15
C ILE A 134 10.49 2.79 24.60
N MET A 135 9.57 2.48 25.51
CA MET A 135 9.87 2.27 26.93
C MET A 135 10.33 0.83 27.21
N ASN A 136 9.75 -0.17 26.54
CA ASN A 136 10.11 -1.59 26.69
C ASN A 136 11.19 -2.04 25.68
N ASN A 137 12.25 -1.24 25.55
CA ASN A 137 13.36 -1.46 24.61
C ASN A 137 14.10 -2.79 24.83
N ASN A 138 14.18 -3.25 26.08
CA ASN A 138 14.96 -4.43 26.45
C ASN A 138 14.30 -5.75 26.04
N GLN A 139 12.97 -5.82 25.92
CA GLN A 139 12.28 -7.08 25.60
C GLN A 139 12.30 -7.45 24.10
N HIS A 140 12.55 -6.49 23.20
CA HIS A 140 12.47 -6.69 21.75
C HIS A 140 13.82 -6.59 21.03
N GLY A 141 14.94 -6.48 21.77
CA GLY A 141 16.27 -6.28 21.20
C GLY A 141 16.47 -4.88 20.61
N GLY A 142 15.85 -3.85 21.20
CA GLY A 142 15.99 -2.43 20.86
C GLY A 142 14.81 -1.79 20.12
N ILE A 143 14.77 -0.45 20.13
CA ILE A 143 13.71 0.39 19.50
C ILE A 143 13.58 0.08 18.01
N ILE A 144 14.71 0.07 17.30
CA ILE A 144 14.76 -0.13 15.84
C ILE A 144 14.20 -1.50 15.48
N ARG A 145 14.63 -2.54 16.20
CA ARG A 145 14.17 -3.91 15.95
C ARG A 145 12.68 -4.09 16.28
N GLY A 146 12.15 -3.34 17.25
CA GLY A 146 10.74 -3.33 17.61
C GLY A 146 9.84 -2.65 16.58
N LEU A 147 10.26 -1.49 16.05
CA LEU A 147 9.50 -0.68 15.09
C LEU A 147 9.63 -1.18 13.64
N TYR A 148 10.78 -1.73 13.26
CA TYR A 148 11.02 -2.26 11.91
C TYR A 148 10.75 -3.77 11.80
N ARG A 149 10.02 -4.34 12.78
CA ARG A 149 9.61 -5.74 12.76
C ARG A 149 8.63 -5.97 11.61
N GLY A 150 9.13 -6.55 10.52
CA GLY A 150 8.36 -6.77 9.29
C GLY A 150 8.97 -6.12 8.04
N TRP A 151 10.01 -5.30 8.19
CA TRP A 151 10.69 -4.61 7.08
C TRP A 151 10.95 -5.50 5.84
N ASN A 152 11.69 -6.61 6.04
CA ASN A 152 12.03 -7.53 4.95
C ASN A 152 10.79 -8.12 4.29
N SER A 153 9.76 -8.41 5.09
CA SER A 153 8.54 -8.98 4.57
C SER A 153 7.82 -7.93 3.72
N THR A 154 7.68 -6.69 4.20
CA THR A 154 7.08 -5.57 3.45
C THR A 154 7.77 -5.39 2.11
N ILE A 155 9.08 -5.19 2.07
CA ILE A 155 9.85 -5.01 0.83
C ILE A 155 9.65 -6.16 -0.16
N MET A 156 9.69 -7.40 0.33
CA MET A 156 9.51 -8.58 -0.52
C MET A 156 8.13 -8.63 -1.18
N ARG A 157 7.11 -8.00 -0.59
CA ARG A 157 5.79 -7.84 -1.25
C ARG A 157 5.81 -6.71 -2.26
N GLU A 158 6.33 -5.55 -1.87
CA GLU A 158 6.14 -4.36 -2.69
C GLU A 158 7.00 -4.40 -3.96
N ILE A 159 8.22 -4.94 -3.91
CA ILE A 159 9.10 -4.97 -5.09
C ILE A 159 8.48 -5.79 -6.25
N PRO A 160 8.03 -7.05 -6.06
CA PRO A 160 7.34 -7.78 -7.12
C PRO A 160 6.06 -7.08 -7.58
N PHE A 161 5.33 -6.45 -6.66
CA PHE A 161 4.12 -5.70 -6.99
C PHE A 161 4.42 -4.52 -7.92
N THR A 162 5.43 -3.70 -7.62
CA THR A 162 5.81 -2.55 -8.44
C THR A 162 6.40 -2.97 -9.80
N ILE A 163 7.19 -4.04 -9.83
CA ILE A 163 7.77 -4.62 -11.06
C ILE A 163 6.67 -5.01 -12.05
N ILE A 164 5.52 -5.50 -11.59
CA ILE A 164 4.40 -5.88 -12.46
C ILE A 164 3.48 -4.69 -12.74
N GLN A 165 3.18 -3.88 -11.72
CA GLN A 165 2.22 -2.78 -11.83
C GLN A 165 2.67 -1.69 -12.81
N PHE A 166 3.93 -1.25 -12.76
CA PHE A 166 4.38 -0.10 -13.55
C PHE A 166 4.43 -0.37 -15.07
N PRO A 167 4.99 -1.49 -15.56
CA PRO A 167 4.93 -1.81 -16.98
C PRO A 167 3.51 -1.97 -17.49
N LEU A 168 2.64 -2.62 -16.70
CA LEU A 168 1.24 -2.80 -17.05
C LEU A 168 0.49 -1.45 -17.09
N TYR A 169 0.78 -0.57 -16.14
CA TYR A 169 0.26 0.79 -16.12
C TYR A 169 0.66 1.57 -17.37
N GLU A 170 1.94 1.58 -17.74
CA GLU A 170 2.42 2.27 -18.93
C GLU A 170 1.82 1.68 -20.22
N TRP A 171 1.70 0.35 -20.31
CA TRP A 171 1.04 -0.30 -21.44
C TRP A 171 -0.43 0.10 -21.58
N LEU A 172 -1.19 0.08 -20.48
CA LEU A 172 -2.60 0.50 -20.45
C LEU A 172 -2.74 1.99 -20.80
N LYS A 173 -1.85 2.83 -20.28
CA LYS A 173 -1.84 4.27 -20.51
C LYS A 173 -1.57 4.61 -21.98
N LEU A 174 -0.59 3.96 -22.61
CA LEU A 174 -0.29 4.13 -24.04
C LEU A 174 -1.50 3.72 -24.90
N LYS A 175 -2.15 2.59 -24.57
CA LYS A 175 -3.33 2.12 -25.28
C LYS A 175 -4.52 3.06 -25.11
N ALA A 176 -4.77 3.53 -23.89
CA ALA A 176 -5.85 4.49 -23.59
C ALA A 176 -5.64 5.84 -24.29
N TRP A 177 -4.39 6.29 -24.44
CA TRP A 177 -4.05 7.51 -25.16
C TRP A 177 -4.14 7.37 -26.68
N SER A 178 -3.76 6.21 -27.25
CA SER A 178 -3.88 5.97 -28.69
C SER A 178 -5.32 6.01 -29.21
N SER A 179 -6.30 5.76 -28.34
CA SER A 179 -7.72 5.71 -28.69
C SER A 179 -8.42 7.09 -28.62
N THR A 180 -7.73 8.16 -28.20
CA THR A 180 -8.32 9.51 -28.10
C THR A 180 -7.70 10.43 -29.15
N THR A 181 -8.25 10.44 -30.36
CA THR A 181 -7.89 11.36 -31.45
C THR A 181 -8.48 12.77 -31.26
N ASP A 182 -9.21 13.05 -30.17
CA ASP A 182 -9.91 14.33 -29.99
C ASP A 182 -9.24 15.22 -28.92
N THR A 183 -8.53 16.23 -29.39
CA THR A 183 -7.63 17.15 -28.67
C THR A 183 -8.36 18.14 -27.74
N ARG A 184 -9.63 17.90 -27.38
CA ARG A 184 -10.48 18.85 -26.62
C ARG A 184 -11.03 18.32 -25.28
N LEU A 185 -10.74 17.09 -24.89
CA LEU A 185 -11.25 16.53 -23.63
C LEU A 185 -10.33 16.87 -22.45
N GLN A 186 -10.84 17.76 -21.60
CA GLN A 186 -10.35 18.34 -20.35
C GLN A 186 -9.25 17.58 -19.54
N PRO A 187 -8.38 18.31 -18.82
CA PRO A 187 -7.34 17.74 -17.94
C PRO A 187 -7.88 16.78 -16.88
N VAL A 188 -9.15 16.93 -16.48
CA VAL A 188 -9.83 16.04 -15.51
C VAL A 188 -10.07 14.64 -16.09
N SER A 189 -10.44 14.51 -17.38
CA SER A 189 -10.65 13.20 -18.01
C SER A 189 -9.33 12.42 -18.17
N MET A 190 -8.21 13.14 -18.28
CA MET A 190 -6.86 12.57 -18.38
C MET A 190 -6.41 11.94 -17.06
N GLY A 191 -6.71 12.61 -15.93
CA GLY A 191 -6.46 12.10 -14.58
C GLY A 191 -7.28 10.84 -14.28
N LEU A 192 -8.59 10.90 -14.57
CA LEU A 192 -9.50 9.77 -14.38
C LEU A 192 -9.10 8.55 -15.23
N LYS A 193 -8.77 8.75 -16.52
CA LYS A 193 -8.27 7.68 -17.40
C LYS A 193 -6.98 7.06 -16.87
N GLY A 194 -6.01 7.89 -16.48
CA GLY A 194 -4.76 7.42 -15.89
C GLY A 194 -5.03 6.60 -14.62
N ALA A 195 -5.95 7.05 -13.80
CA ALA A 195 -6.20 6.39 -12.55
C ALA A 195 -7.03 5.10 -12.66
N ILE A 196 -7.95 5.00 -13.62
CA ILE A 196 -8.57 3.73 -14.04
C ILE A 196 -7.49 2.76 -14.53
N CYS A 197 -6.54 3.23 -15.34
CA CYS A 197 -5.39 2.40 -15.75
C CYS A 197 -4.58 1.94 -14.53
N GLY A 198 -4.40 2.81 -13.53
CA GLY A 198 -3.76 2.48 -12.24
C GLY A 198 -4.52 1.43 -11.43
N MET A 199 -5.85 1.53 -11.35
CA MET A 199 -6.71 0.55 -10.70
C MET A 199 -6.64 -0.82 -11.37
N VAL A 200 -6.75 -0.86 -12.70
CA VAL A 200 -6.68 -2.11 -13.48
C VAL A 200 -5.27 -2.72 -13.39
N ALA A 201 -4.23 -1.91 -13.58
CA ALA A 201 -2.84 -2.35 -13.44
C ALA A 201 -2.56 -2.89 -12.04
N GLY A 202 -2.98 -2.17 -11.00
CA GLY A 202 -2.83 -2.56 -9.61
C GLY A 202 -3.62 -3.83 -9.27
N GLY A 203 -4.84 -3.97 -9.78
CA GLY A 203 -5.68 -5.14 -9.56
C GLY A 203 -5.10 -6.41 -10.20
N VAL A 204 -4.58 -6.30 -11.42
CA VAL A 204 -3.90 -7.40 -12.13
C VAL A 204 -2.55 -7.71 -11.50
N ALA A 205 -1.75 -6.70 -11.13
CA ALA A 205 -0.51 -6.89 -10.40
C ALA A 205 -0.75 -7.57 -9.04
N ALA A 206 -1.83 -7.20 -8.36
CA ALA A 206 -2.27 -7.84 -7.13
C ALA A 206 -2.65 -9.30 -7.36
N ALA A 207 -3.39 -9.59 -8.45
CA ALA A 207 -3.71 -10.97 -8.78
C ALA A 207 -2.43 -11.78 -8.98
N LEU A 208 -1.55 -11.34 -9.90
CA LEU A 208 -0.32 -12.05 -10.26
C LEU A 208 0.67 -12.21 -9.10
N THR A 209 0.71 -11.26 -8.16
CA THR A 209 1.59 -11.37 -6.97
C THR A 209 0.94 -12.09 -5.79
N THR A 210 -0.31 -12.56 -5.89
CA THR A 210 -1.01 -13.24 -4.78
C THR A 210 -0.29 -14.52 -4.32
N PRO A 211 0.26 -15.37 -5.21
CA PRO A 211 1.06 -16.53 -4.80
C PRO A 211 2.25 -16.16 -3.90
N LEU A 212 2.96 -15.07 -4.21
CA LEU A 212 4.09 -14.60 -3.42
C LEU A 212 3.65 -14.10 -2.04
N ASP A 213 2.50 -13.43 -1.97
CA ASP A 213 1.90 -12.99 -0.72
C ASP A 213 1.45 -14.15 0.18
N VAL A 214 0.91 -15.24 -0.41
CA VAL A 214 0.55 -16.45 0.34
C VAL A 214 1.81 -17.12 0.93
N ILE A 215 2.87 -17.28 0.13
CA ILE A 215 4.13 -17.88 0.61
C ILE A 215 4.73 -17.03 1.74
N LYS A 216 4.78 -15.71 1.55
CA LYS A 216 5.26 -14.75 2.56
C LYS A 216 4.51 -14.86 3.87
N THR A 217 3.18 -14.86 3.81
CA THR A 217 2.34 -14.89 5.02
C THR A 217 2.52 -16.20 5.78
N ARG A 218 2.67 -17.33 5.09
CA ARG A 218 3.00 -18.63 5.71
C ARG A 218 4.36 -18.63 6.41
N ILE A 219 5.40 -18.09 5.76
CA ILE A 219 6.74 -17.95 6.37
C ILE A 219 6.66 -17.05 7.62
N MET A 220 5.92 -15.95 7.55
CA MET A 220 5.79 -15.00 8.66
C MET A 220 4.96 -15.52 9.84
N LEU A 221 4.02 -16.42 9.59
CA LEU A 221 3.17 -17.05 10.61
C LEU A 221 3.79 -18.31 11.22
N SER A 222 4.77 -18.94 10.57
CA SER A 222 5.50 -20.07 11.11
C SER A 222 6.30 -19.67 12.35
N ASN A 223 6.19 -20.46 13.43
CA ASN A 223 7.01 -20.27 14.63
C ASN A 223 8.49 -20.65 14.38
N GLU A 224 8.76 -21.45 13.34
CA GLU A 224 10.10 -21.87 12.95
C GLU A 224 10.56 -21.16 11.68
N LYS A 225 11.88 -20.96 11.55
CA LYS A 225 12.50 -20.44 10.33
C LYS A 225 12.40 -21.48 9.21
N VAL A 226 11.29 -21.47 8.49
CA VAL A 226 11.07 -22.31 7.32
C VAL A 226 11.63 -21.65 6.07
N GLY A 227 12.36 -22.42 5.26
CA GLY A 227 12.87 -21.98 3.96
C GLY A 227 11.74 -21.80 2.94
N PHE A 228 11.92 -20.89 1.99
CA PHE A 228 10.94 -20.59 0.94
C PHE A 228 10.49 -21.84 0.16
N VAL A 229 11.45 -22.70 -0.22
CA VAL A 229 11.21 -23.95 -0.96
C VAL A 229 10.41 -24.95 -0.12
N HIS A 230 10.70 -25.02 1.18
CA HIS A 230 9.98 -25.90 2.10
C HIS A 230 8.50 -25.50 2.19
N VAL A 231 8.21 -24.20 2.29
CA VAL A 231 6.83 -23.68 2.34
C VAL A 231 6.08 -23.93 1.04
N ILE A 232 6.73 -23.80 -0.12
CA ILE A 232 6.13 -24.15 -1.41
C ILE A 232 5.78 -25.65 -1.46
N SER A 233 6.74 -26.50 -1.10
CA SER A 233 6.52 -27.95 -1.10
C SER A 233 5.41 -28.35 -0.14
N GLN A 234 5.34 -27.71 1.02
CA GLN A 234 4.30 -27.94 2.01
C GLN A 234 2.92 -27.51 1.48
N LEU A 235 2.82 -26.30 0.91
CA LEU A 235 1.58 -25.78 0.30
C LEU A 235 1.03 -26.72 -0.78
N ILE A 236 1.89 -27.20 -1.67
CA ILE A 236 1.48 -28.10 -2.76
C ILE A 236 1.03 -29.45 -2.19
N ARG A 237 1.75 -30.00 -1.19
CA ARG A 237 1.48 -31.34 -0.65
C ARG A 237 0.27 -31.39 0.28
N GLU A 238 0.03 -30.33 1.06
CA GLU A 238 -1.03 -30.29 2.08
C GLU A 238 -2.33 -29.64 1.60
N GLU A 239 -2.24 -28.60 0.76
CA GLU A 239 -3.41 -27.79 0.37
C GLU A 239 -3.63 -27.71 -1.15
N GLY A 240 -2.68 -28.21 -1.95
CA GLY A 240 -2.74 -28.18 -3.41
C GLY A 240 -2.47 -26.82 -4.05
N TRP A 241 -2.45 -26.80 -5.39
CA TRP A 241 -2.12 -25.62 -6.20
C TRP A 241 -3.11 -24.46 -6.07
N SER A 242 -4.37 -24.73 -5.70
CA SER A 242 -5.36 -23.67 -5.47
C SER A 242 -5.05 -22.82 -4.24
N SER A 243 -4.20 -23.30 -3.33
CA SER A 243 -3.86 -22.57 -2.10
C SER A 243 -3.10 -21.26 -2.35
N PHE A 244 -2.29 -21.20 -3.42
CA PHE A 244 -1.55 -20.00 -3.79
C PHE A 244 -2.44 -18.82 -4.20
N TRP A 245 -3.69 -19.10 -4.59
CA TRP A 245 -4.65 -18.08 -5.02
C TRP A 245 -5.68 -17.76 -3.94
N LYS A 246 -5.56 -18.35 -2.74
CA LYS A 246 -6.43 -18.04 -1.60
C LYS A 246 -6.28 -16.56 -1.23
N GLY A 247 -7.36 -15.80 -1.39
CA GLY A 247 -7.39 -14.37 -1.10
C GLY A 247 -7.12 -13.45 -2.30
N VAL A 248 -7.04 -13.99 -3.53
CA VAL A 248 -6.86 -13.17 -4.75
C VAL A 248 -8.01 -12.17 -4.94
N VAL A 249 -9.26 -12.64 -4.82
CA VAL A 249 -10.47 -11.82 -4.99
C VAL A 249 -10.49 -10.65 -3.99
N PRO A 250 -10.42 -10.87 -2.66
CA PRO A 250 -10.45 -9.75 -1.73
C PRO A 250 -9.28 -8.78 -1.91
N ARG A 251 -8.09 -9.26 -2.32
CA ARG A 251 -6.93 -8.40 -2.56
C ARG A 251 -7.09 -7.53 -3.82
N THR A 252 -7.52 -8.13 -4.93
CA THR A 252 -7.75 -7.38 -6.18
C THR A 252 -8.92 -6.40 -6.04
N CYS A 253 -10.01 -6.80 -5.40
CA CYS A 253 -11.13 -5.92 -5.09
C CYS A 253 -10.69 -4.76 -4.19
N TRP A 254 -9.89 -5.03 -3.15
CA TRP A 254 -9.36 -3.98 -2.28
C TRP A 254 -8.59 -2.91 -3.04
N ILE A 255 -7.62 -3.32 -3.87
CA ILE A 255 -6.77 -2.39 -4.60
C ILE A 255 -7.59 -1.61 -5.65
N SER A 256 -8.53 -2.30 -6.31
CA SER A 256 -9.39 -1.67 -7.32
C SER A 256 -10.36 -0.67 -6.68
N CYS A 257 -11.12 -1.08 -5.67
CA CYS A 257 -12.08 -0.21 -4.97
C CYS A 257 -11.37 0.90 -4.16
N GLY A 258 -10.21 0.61 -3.58
CA GLY A 258 -9.33 1.59 -2.93
C GLY A 258 -8.95 2.72 -3.88
N GLY A 259 -8.52 2.38 -5.09
CA GLY A 259 -8.24 3.36 -6.12
C GLY A 259 -9.47 4.18 -6.51
N ALA A 260 -10.65 3.56 -6.64
CA ALA A 260 -11.88 4.29 -6.98
C ALA A 260 -12.27 5.34 -5.93
N ILE A 261 -12.24 4.97 -4.63
CA ILE A 261 -12.55 5.89 -3.53
C ILE A 261 -11.52 7.01 -3.46
N PHE A 262 -10.23 6.67 -3.57
CA PHE A 262 -9.16 7.66 -3.58
C PHE A 262 -9.39 8.72 -4.66
N LEU A 263 -9.71 8.28 -5.88
CA LEU A 263 -9.91 9.19 -7.00
C LEU A 263 -11.16 10.04 -6.88
N GLY A 264 -12.29 9.43 -6.51
CA GLY A 264 -13.52 10.15 -6.30
C GLY A 264 -13.34 11.26 -5.25
N CYS A 265 -12.68 10.94 -4.13
CA CYS A 265 -12.39 11.95 -3.11
C CYS A 265 -11.36 12.99 -3.56
N TYR A 266 -10.32 12.60 -4.32
CA TYR A 266 -9.31 13.53 -4.83
C TYR A 266 -9.94 14.57 -5.76
N GLU A 267 -10.78 14.15 -6.70
CA GLU A 267 -11.44 15.04 -7.65
C GLU A 267 -12.42 15.98 -6.96
N LEU A 268 -13.25 15.46 -6.04
CA LEU A 268 -14.20 16.28 -5.28
C LEU A 268 -13.51 17.40 -4.48
N VAL A 269 -12.43 17.06 -3.77
CA VAL A 269 -11.71 18.05 -2.94
C VAL A 269 -10.97 19.05 -3.82
N ARG A 270 -10.34 18.59 -4.91
CA ARG A 270 -9.65 19.47 -5.84
C ARG A 270 -10.63 20.46 -6.47
N ASP A 271 -11.77 19.99 -6.94
CA ASP A 271 -12.75 20.83 -7.63
C ASP A 271 -13.36 21.87 -6.69
N GLU A 272 -13.57 21.53 -5.42
CA GLU A 272 -14.03 22.49 -4.41
C GLU A 272 -12.95 23.52 -4.04
N MET A 273 -11.69 23.10 -3.90
CA MET A 273 -10.57 24.02 -3.63
C MET A 273 -10.28 24.98 -4.78
N MET A 274 -10.54 24.57 -6.03
CA MET A 274 -10.39 25.43 -7.21
C MET A 274 -11.55 26.40 -7.40
N ARG A 275 -12.67 26.22 -6.69
CA ARG A 275 -13.79 27.17 -6.66
C ARG A 275 -13.60 28.31 -5.66
N LEU A 276 -12.73 28.10 -4.65
CA LEU A 276 -12.35 29.07 -3.62
C LEU A 276 -11.25 30.01 -4.12
#